data_AF-A0A7K2M0I8-F1
#
_entry.id   AF-A0A7K2M0I8-F1
#
_cell.length_a   1.000
_cell.length_b   1.000
_cell.length_c   1.000
_cell.angle_alpha   90.00
_cell.angle_beta   90.00
_cell.angle_gamma   90.00
#
_symmetry.space_group_name_H-M   'P 1'
#
loop_
_entity.id
_entity.type
_entity.pdbx_description
1 polymer ?
#
loop_
_entity_poly.entity_id
_entity_poly.type
_entity_poly.pdbx_seq_one_letter_code
_entity_poly.pdbx_strand_id
1 'polypeptide(L)' 'MRDPMRDSTPAEPSPGSGAAGNLPAELDAFVGRAAELDALARALGAARLVTVTGVGGVGKSRLAA' A
#
# COMPACT_ATOMS: atom_id res chain seq x y z
N MET A 1 -2.74 5.65 -44.34
CA MET A 1 -2.58 6.76 -43.38
C MET A 1 -2.63 6.12 -41.99
N ARG A 2 -1.57 6.25 -41.20
CA ARG A 2 -1.33 5.55 -39.92
C ARG A 2 -2.30 6.00 -38.79
N ASP A 3 -2.59 5.06 -37.89
CA ASP A 3 -3.19 5.12 -36.52
C ASP A 3 -2.70 6.30 -35.65
N PRO A 4 -3.41 6.73 -34.56
CA PRO A 4 -3.62 5.82 -33.41
C PRO A 4 -4.85 6.02 -32.51
N MET A 5 -5.37 4.90 -31.99
CA MET A 5 -5.47 4.64 -30.54
C MET A 5 -5.80 5.85 -29.65
N ARG A 6 -7.08 6.21 -29.52
CA ARG A 6 -7.54 7.10 -28.44
C ARG A 6 -8.19 6.28 -27.35
N ASP A 7 -7.33 5.97 -26.38
CA ASP A 7 -7.57 5.77 -24.95
C ASP A 7 -8.98 5.35 -24.53
N SER A 8 -9.05 4.08 -24.14
CA SER A 8 -9.89 3.60 -23.05
C SER A 8 -9.91 4.65 -21.93
N THR A 9 -11.07 5.25 -21.66
CA THR A 9 -11.24 6.00 -20.41
C THR A 9 -11.32 4.95 -19.29
N PRO A 10 -10.33 4.82 -18.40
CA PRO A 10 -10.50 3.98 -17.23
C PRO A 10 -11.54 4.68 -16.36
N ALA A 11 -12.64 3.99 -16.04
CA ALA A 11 -13.64 4.48 -15.13
C ALA A 11 -12.98 4.95 -13.82
N GLU A 12 -13.27 6.19 -13.42
CA GLU A 12 -12.63 6.82 -12.27
C GLU A 12 -12.92 6.04 -10.97
N PRO A 13 -11.91 5.81 -10.10
CA PRO A 13 -12.15 5.23 -8.78
C PRO A 13 -12.91 6.24 -7.92
N SER A 14 -14.12 5.86 -7.51
CA SER A 14 -14.94 6.64 -6.57
C SER A 14 -14.21 6.79 -5.22
N PRO A 15 -14.00 8.02 -4.72
CA PRO A 15 -13.37 8.23 -3.42
C PRO A 15 -14.43 7.99 -2.33
N GLY A 16 -14.54 6.74 -1.89
CA GLY A 16 -15.52 6.33 -0.90
C GLY A 16 -15.07 5.12 -0.10
N SER A 17 -14.42 5.39 1.03
CA SER A 17 -14.17 4.49 2.16
C SER A 17 -13.03 3.47 2.02
N GLY A 18 -11.82 3.95 2.34
CA GLY A 18 -10.75 3.14 2.91
C GLY A 18 -10.02 2.28 1.89
N ALA A 19 -8.77 2.63 1.62
CA ALA A 19 -7.86 1.87 0.77
C ALA A 19 -7.59 0.47 1.37
N ALA A 20 -8.50 -0.46 1.18
CA ALA A 20 -8.15 -1.87 1.13
C ALA A 20 -7.45 -2.05 -0.22
N GLY A 21 -6.14 -1.82 -0.21
CA GLY A 21 -5.28 -2.20 -1.31
C GLY A 21 -5.54 -3.66 -1.68
N ASN A 22 -5.20 -4.03 -2.90
CA ASN A 22 -5.32 -5.34 -3.53
C ASN A 22 -4.51 -6.47 -2.83
N LEU A 23 -4.35 -6.37 -1.51
CA LEU A 23 -3.59 -7.28 -0.71
C LEU A 23 -4.50 -8.15 0.17
N PRO A 24 -4.13 -9.43 0.35
CA PRO A 24 -4.89 -10.34 1.19
C PRO A 24 -4.99 -9.78 2.62
N ALA A 25 -6.20 -9.78 3.18
CA ALA A 25 -6.39 -9.46 4.59
C ALA A 25 -5.55 -10.45 5.44
N GLU A 26 -4.56 -9.90 6.15
CA GLU A 26 -3.66 -10.63 7.03
C GLU A 26 -4.44 -11.38 8.12
N LEU A 27 -4.34 -12.71 8.14
CA LEU A 27 -5.12 -13.61 9.02
C LEU A 27 -4.62 -13.65 10.48
N ASP A 28 -3.42 -13.12 10.78
CA ASP A 28 -2.93 -12.96 12.16
C ASP A 28 -2.43 -11.52 12.42
N ALA A 29 -2.73 -11.00 13.62
CA ALA A 29 -2.26 -9.70 14.06
C ALA A 29 -0.73 -9.68 14.30
N PHE A 30 -0.08 -8.54 14.00
CA PHE A 30 1.33 -8.34 14.34
C PHE A 30 1.54 -8.34 15.87
N VAL A 31 2.41 -9.23 16.36
CA VAL A 31 2.84 -9.19 17.77
C VAL A 31 3.87 -8.07 17.96
N GLY A 32 3.55 -7.08 18.80
CA GLY A 32 4.51 -6.08 19.29
C GLY A 32 4.95 -5.01 18.28
N ARG A 33 4.22 -4.79 17.18
CA ARG A 33 4.59 -3.85 16.09
C ARG A 33 3.70 -2.61 15.96
N ALA A 34 2.93 -2.26 16.99
CA ALA A 34 2.00 -1.13 16.93
C ALA A 34 2.71 0.21 16.63
N ALA A 35 3.86 0.45 17.27
CA ALA A 35 4.62 1.69 17.07
C ALA A 35 5.18 1.81 15.64
N GLU A 36 5.62 0.71 15.05
CA GLU A 36 6.12 0.65 13.68
C GLU A 36 4.99 0.87 12.66
N LEU A 37 3.81 0.31 12.90
CA LEU A 37 2.62 0.54 12.07
C LEU A 37 2.20 2.01 12.11
N ASP A 38 2.18 2.64 13.29
CA ASP A 38 1.88 4.07 13.45
C ASP A 38 2.92 4.96 12.75
N ALA A 39 4.19 4.55 12.77
CA ALA A 39 5.25 5.27 12.05
C ALA A 39 5.07 5.15 10.53
N LEU A 40 4.73 3.95 10.03
CA LEU A 40 4.49 3.72 8.60
C LEU A 40 3.26 4.48 8.10
N ALA A 41 2.15 4.46 8.84
CA ALA A 41 0.94 5.20 8.50
C ALA A 41 1.20 6.71 8.39
N ARG A 42 1.95 7.28 9.35
CA ARG A 42 2.37 8.69 9.29
C ARG A 42 3.27 8.99 8.09
N ALA A 43 4.22 8.11 7.77
CA ALA A 43 5.11 8.28 6.64
C ALA A 43 4.36 8.24 5.30
N LEU A 44 3.40 7.32 5.14
CA LEU A 44 2.55 7.24 3.94
C LEU A 44 1.61 8.44 3.80
N GLY A 45 1.20 9.04 4.91
CA GLY A 45 0.46 10.31 4.89
C GLY A 45 1.30 11.50 4.39
N ALA A 46 2.63 11.44 4.55
CA ALA A 46 3.55 12.51 4.16
C ALA A 46 4.21 12.30 2.79
N ALA A 47 4.33 11.05 2.32
CA ALA A 47 5.02 10.70 1.09
C ALA A 47 4.28 9.60 0.32
N ARG A 48 4.31 9.70 -1.02
CA ARG A 48 3.70 8.69 -1.91
C ARG A 48 4.48 7.37 -2.00
N LEU A 49 5.70 7.34 -1.48
CA LEU A 49 6.58 6.17 -1.50
C LEU A 49 7.37 6.12 -0.19
N VAL A 50 7.33 4.99 0.49
CA VAL A 50 8.05 4.74 1.74
C VAL A 50 8.84 3.43 1.59
N THR A 51 10.13 3.45 1.97
CA THR A 51 10.99 2.26 1.96
C THR A 51 11.15 1.74 3.39
N VAL A 52 10.76 0.48 3.63
CA VAL A 52 10.91 -0.19 4.93
C VAL A 52 12.15 -1.07 4.91
N THR A 53 13.11 -0.80 5.80
CA THR A 53 14.38 -1.54 5.92
C THR A 53 14.48 -2.30 7.24
N GLY A 54 15.42 -3.23 7.34
CA GLY A 54 15.62 -4.06 8.54
C GLY A 54 16.14 -5.46 8.20
N VAL A 55 16.58 -6.20 9.22
CA VAL A 55 17.20 -7.53 9.04
C VAL A 55 16.23 -8.55 8.43
N GLY A 56 16.75 -9.66 7.89
CA GLY A 56 15.93 -10.72 7.31
C GLY A 56 14.96 -11.30 8.34
N GLY A 57 13.75 -11.67 7.92
CA GLY A 57 12.77 -12.36 8.79
C GLY A 57 11.98 -11.49 9.78
N VAL A 58 12.21 -10.17 9.87
CA VAL A 58 11.48 -9.30 10.83
C VAL A 58 10.05 -8.92 10.44
N GLY A 59 9.56 -9.42 9.32
CA GLY A 59 8.18 -9.15 8.86
C GLY A 59 7.99 -7.86 8.06
N LYS A 60 9.02 -7.29 7.42
CA LYS A 60 8.89 -6.07 6.58
C LYS A 60 7.87 -6.20 5.46
N SER A 61 7.86 -7.34 4.76
CA SER A 61 6.90 -7.62 3.68
C SER A 61 5.47 -7.79 4.21
N ARG A 62 5.34 -8.29 5.44
CA ARG A 62 4.07 -8.40 6.16
C ARG A 62 3.59 -7.00 6.56
N LEU A 63 4.46 -6.17 7.12
CA LEU A 63 4.15 -4.81 7.60
C LEU A 63 3.82 -3.82 6.47
N ALA A 64 4.43 -3.98 5.30
CA ALA A 64 4.17 -3.14 4.12
C ALA A 64 3.06 -3.70 3.20
N ALA A 65 2.42 -4.79 3.62
CA ALA A 65 1.31 -5.40 2.95
C ALA A 65 -0.02 -4.79 3.43
#